data_AF-A0A0C3A047-F1
#
_entry.id   AF-A0A0C3A047-F1
#
_cell.length_a   1.000
_cell.length_b   1.000
_cell.length_c   1.000
_cell.angle_alpha   90.00
_cell.angle_beta   90.00
_cell.angle_gamma   90.00
#
_symmetry.space_group_name_H-M   'P 1'
#
loop_
_entity.id
_entity.type
_entity.pdbx_description
1 polymer ?
#
loop_
_entity_poly.entity_id
_entity_poly.type
_entity_poly.pdbx_seq_one_letter_code
_entity_poly.pdbx_strand_id
1 'polypeptide(L)'
;MKFFSQSFLYDDPWSIVSLAFFLRYPNPYAAHVVSCDVVDRQQTESGTLLTTRLILKRGALPRWAPKGIVSRAESWVVEESEVDPYGKVVRCRTKNLDHVKVMQVEETHLFEQTPEGRTLQTTEAYITSKFGWGLTKRIESHGLARFKANIQRSRQGVSLILDLLRQARLQPMTLGSYASYLHAERIFPASDTSTSSLHVEQNTNERGDDSSTQSGRWYDKFWGGR
;
A
#
# COMPACT_ATOMS: atom_id res chain seq x y z
N MET A 1 -12.18 -20.51 12.86
CA MET A 1 -11.74 -19.63 11.75
C MET A 1 -12.96 -19.13 10.98
N LYS A 2 -12.96 -17.86 10.59
CA LYS A 2 -13.92 -17.25 9.67
C LYS A 2 -13.19 -16.69 8.46
N PHE A 3 -13.78 -16.87 7.28
CA PHE A 3 -13.26 -16.39 6.01
C PHE A 3 -14.22 -15.36 5.41
N PHE A 4 -13.66 -14.37 4.72
CA PHE A 4 -14.37 -13.38 3.93
C PHE A 4 -13.62 -13.13 2.64
N SER A 5 -14.35 -12.94 1.53
CA SER A 5 -13.80 -12.48 0.27
C SER A 5 -14.77 -11.52 -0.40
N GLN A 6 -14.24 -10.46 -1.01
CA GLN A 6 -15.00 -9.49 -1.80
C GLN A 6 -14.09 -8.89 -2.86
N SER A 7 -14.65 -8.71 -4.07
CA SER A 7 -14.00 -7.93 -5.11
C SER A 7 -14.72 -6.61 -5.38
N PHE A 8 -13.98 -5.63 -5.87
CA PHE A 8 -14.47 -4.33 -6.30
C PHE A 8 -13.71 -3.86 -7.53
N LEU A 9 -14.43 -3.28 -8.49
CA LEU A 9 -13.87 -2.76 -9.73
C LEU A 9 -13.80 -1.24 -9.66
N TYR A 10 -12.60 -0.69 -9.83
CA TYR A 10 -12.36 0.74 -10.00
C TYR A 10 -12.31 1.08 -11.49
N ASP A 11 -12.91 2.21 -11.86
CA ASP A 11 -12.86 2.71 -13.24
C ASP A 11 -11.52 3.40 -13.58
N ASP A 12 -10.58 3.46 -12.64
CA ASP A 12 -9.27 4.06 -12.81
C ASP A 12 -8.17 3.06 -13.21
N PRO A 13 -7.10 3.53 -13.89
CA PRO A 13 -5.91 2.75 -14.16
C PRO A 13 -5.21 2.25 -12.89
N TRP A 14 -4.59 1.07 -13.00
CA TRP A 14 -3.90 0.40 -11.90
C TRP A 14 -2.87 1.29 -11.21
N SER A 15 -2.12 2.10 -11.96
CA SER A 15 -1.10 2.98 -11.38
C SER A 15 -1.67 3.98 -10.36
N ILE A 16 -2.93 4.38 -10.55
CA ILE A 16 -3.59 5.41 -9.73
C ILE A 16 -4.33 4.82 -8.57
N VAL A 17 -4.98 3.68 -8.77
CA VAL A 17 -5.53 2.89 -7.66
C VAL A 17 -4.41 2.44 -6.73
N SER A 18 -3.28 1.98 -7.28
CA SER A 18 -2.11 1.58 -6.49
C SER A 18 -1.53 2.75 -5.70
N LEU A 19 -1.35 3.91 -6.33
CA LEU A 19 -0.88 5.11 -5.65
C LEU A 19 -1.84 5.53 -4.53
N ALA A 20 -3.15 5.56 -4.80
CA ALA A 20 -4.16 5.90 -3.81
C ALA A 20 -4.16 4.92 -2.63
N PHE A 21 -3.96 3.63 -2.88
CA PHE A 21 -3.85 2.61 -1.83
C PHE A 21 -2.68 2.90 -0.89
N PHE A 22 -1.50 3.24 -1.42
CA PHE A 22 -0.33 3.53 -0.58
C PHE A 22 -0.42 4.87 0.16
N LEU A 23 -1.13 5.85 -0.42
CA LEU A 23 -1.38 7.17 0.17
C LEU A 23 -2.66 7.24 1.02
N ARG A 24 -3.31 6.12 1.30
CA ARG A 24 -4.62 6.10 1.97
C ARG A 24 -4.63 6.68 3.38
N TYR A 25 -3.49 6.98 4.00
CA TYR A 25 -3.44 7.62 5.31
C TYR A 25 -2.68 8.94 5.25
N PRO A 26 -3.16 9.97 5.99
CA PRO A 26 -4.38 9.99 6.79
C PRO A 26 -5.65 10.14 5.94
N ASN A 27 -6.79 9.64 6.43
CA ASN A 27 -8.12 9.91 5.85
C ASN A 27 -9.22 9.84 6.94
N PRO A 28 -10.36 10.55 6.79
CA PRO A 28 -11.40 10.63 7.82
C PRO A 28 -12.10 9.28 8.10
N TYR A 29 -12.14 8.36 7.14
CA TYR A 29 -12.72 7.03 7.29
C TYR A 29 -11.80 6.07 8.07
N ALA A 30 -10.54 6.46 8.28
CA ALA A 30 -9.53 5.70 9.01
C ALA A 30 -8.90 6.48 10.17
N ALA A 31 -9.65 7.36 10.85
CA ALA A 31 -9.16 8.16 11.99
C ALA A 31 -8.60 7.34 13.19
N HIS A 32 -8.80 6.02 13.19
CA HIS A 32 -8.24 5.11 14.19
C HIS A 32 -6.78 4.73 13.89
N VAL A 33 -6.28 4.98 12.68
CA VAL A 33 -4.86 4.82 12.33
C VAL A 33 -4.09 6.00 12.88
N VAL A 34 -3.10 5.71 13.72
CA VAL A 34 -2.29 6.72 14.42
C VAL A 34 -1.01 7.02 13.63
N SER A 35 -0.32 5.98 13.17
CA SER A 35 0.88 6.09 12.35
C SER A 35 0.98 4.96 11.32
N CYS A 36 1.76 5.20 10.28
CA CYS A 36 2.08 4.24 9.23
C CYS A 36 3.50 4.54 8.75
N ASP A 37 4.43 3.67 9.11
CA ASP A 37 5.87 3.88 8.93
C ASP A 37 6.44 2.81 8.00
N VAL A 38 7.34 3.18 7.09
CA VAL A 38 8.07 2.22 6.26
C VAL A 38 9.24 1.67 7.08
N VAL A 39 9.24 0.36 7.32
CA VAL A 39 10.30 -0.34 8.07
C VAL A 39 11.40 -0.79 7.12
N ASP A 40 11.01 -1.31 5.96
CA ASP A 40 11.93 -1.83 4.96
C ASP A 40 11.33 -1.61 3.56
N ARG A 41 12.21 -1.34 2.59
CA ARG A 41 11.82 -1.21 1.19
C ARG A 41 13.01 -1.56 0.31
N GLN A 42 12.79 -2.49 -0.61
CA GLN A 42 13.80 -2.97 -1.55
C GLN A 42 13.17 -3.22 -2.92
N GLN A 43 13.96 -3.04 -3.97
CA GLN A 43 13.59 -3.42 -5.32
C GLN A 43 14.27 -4.75 -5.66
N THR A 44 13.54 -5.68 -6.25
CA THR A 44 14.10 -6.92 -6.78
C THR A 44 14.80 -6.68 -8.12
N GLU A 45 15.65 -7.62 -8.54
CA GLU A 45 16.27 -7.58 -9.87
C GLU A 45 15.25 -7.58 -11.02
N SER A 46 14.07 -8.17 -10.81
CA SER A 46 12.94 -8.13 -11.75
C SER A 46 12.21 -6.77 -11.79
N GLY A 47 12.61 -5.80 -10.96
CA GLY A 47 12.02 -4.47 -10.87
C GLY A 47 10.82 -4.37 -9.93
N THR A 48 10.43 -5.45 -9.26
CA THR A 48 9.32 -5.50 -8.30
C THR A 48 9.70 -4.75 -7.01
N LEU A 49 8.82 -3.88 -6.52
CA LEU A 49 9.05 -3.15 -5.26
C LEU A 49 8.43 -3.91 -4.08
N LEU A 50 9.26 -4.27 -3.12
CA LEU A 50 8.87 -4.91 -1.88
C LEU A 50 8.90 -3.87 -0.77
N THR A 51 7.84 -3.77 0.02
CA THR A 51 7.75 -2.82 1.14
C THR A 51 7.17 -3.51 2.36
N THR A 52 7.79 -3.29 3.51
CA THR A 52 7.22 -3.60 4.82
C THR A 52 6.87 -2.29 5.51
N ARG A 53 5.61 -2.13 5.94
CA ARG A 53 5.14 -1.02 6.76
C ARG A 53 4.68 -1.52 8.13
N LEU A 54 4.87 -0.68 9.13
CA LEU A 54 4.34 -0.87 10.48
C LEU A 54 3.26 0.18 10.73
N ILE A 55 2.08 -0.28 11.12
CA ILE A 55 0.89 0.56 11.31
C ILE A 55 0.44 0.46 12.77
N LEU A 56 0.33 1.60 13.43
CA LEU A 56 -0.29 1.69 14.76
C LEU A 56 -1.75 2.09 14.60
N LYS A 57 -2.66 1.32 15.20
CA LYS A 57 -4.08 1.67 15.25
C LYS A 57 -4.67 1.61 16.65
N ARG A 58 -5.57 2.54 16.95
CA ARG A 58 -6.40 2.53 18.16
C ARG A 58 -7.61 1.62 17.95
N GLY A 59 -7.91 0.83 18.97
CA GLY A 59 -9.05 -0.07 19.02
C GLY A 59 -9.96 0.24 20.20
N ALA A 60 -11.05 -0.51 20.25
CA ALA A 60 -11.95 -0.54 21.40
C ALA A 60 -12.46 -1.97 21.57
N LEU A 61 -12.42 -2.46 22.80
CA LEU A 61 -12.94 -3.77 23.17
C LEU A 61 -14.47 -3.76 23.16
N PRO A 62 -15.13 -4.85 22.70
CA PRO A 62 -16.58 -4.94 22.77
C PRO A 62 -17.04 -5.06 24.23
N ARG A 63 -18.23 -4.55 24.54
CA ARG A 63 -18.78 -4.53 25.92
C ARG A 63 -18.87 -5.90 26.59
N TRP A 64 -19.01 -6.97 25.81
CA TRP A 64 -19.07 -8.34 26.32
C TRP A 64 -17.70 -8.95 26.64
N ALA A 65 -16.61 -8.29 26.24
CA ALA A 65 -15.26 -8.82 26.45
C ALA A 65 -14.94 -8.88 27.96
N PRO A 66 -14.34 -9.99 28.43
CA PRO A 66 -13.85 -10.07 29.80
C PRO A 66 -12.90 -8.92 30.13
N LYS A 67 -13.01 -8.36 31.34
CA LYS A 67 -12.07 -7.35 31.83
C LYS A 67 -10.65 -7.93 31.81
N GLY A 68 -9.69 -7.17 31.30
CA GLY A 68 -8.29 -7.60 31.22
C GLY A 68 -7.97 -8.59 30.11
N ILE A 69 -8.90 -8.87 29.17
CA ILE A 69 -8.62 -9.73 28.00
C ILE A 69 -7.44 -9.21 27.15
N VAL A 70 -7.25 -7.90 27.16
CA VAL A 70 -6.20 -7.17 26.45
C VAL A 70 -5.73 -6.03 27.35
N SER A 71 -4.41 -5.84 27.47
CA SER A 71 -3.80 -4.82 28.33
C SER A 71 -3.83 -3.41 27.71
N ARG A 72 -3.82 -3.29 26.39
CA ARG A 72 -3.82 -2.01 25.65
C ARG A 72 -4.78 -2.08 24.47
N ALA A 73 -5.61 -1.06 24.30
CA ALA A 73 -6.58 -1.02 23.20
C ALA A 73 -5.94 -0.70 21.84
N GLU A 74 -4.67 -0.31 21.81
CA GLU A 74 -3.88 -0.13 20.60
C GLU A 74 -3.39 -1.47 20.05
N SER A 75 -3.21 -1.54 18.73
CA SER A 75 -2.73 -2.73 18.04
C SER A 75 -1.74 -2.34 16.95
N TRP A 76 -0.63 -3.06 16.91
CA TRP A 76 0.34 -3.00 15.82
C TRP A 76 -0.04 -3.97 14.70
N VAL A 77 0.05 -3.47 13.46
CA VAL A 77 -0.20 -4.25 12.25
C VAL A 77 1.02 -4.13 11.36
N VAL A 78 1.56 -5.26 10.91
CA VAL A 78 2.53 -5.27 9.83
C VAL A 78 1.78 -5.39 8.50
N GLU A 79 2.20 -4.58 7.54
CA GLU A 79 1.77 -4.64 6.15
C GLU A 79 2.97 -4.98 5.28
N GLU A 80 2.84 -6.01 4.46
CA GLU A 80 3.86 -6.48 3.53
C GLU A 80 3.26 -6.37 2.12
N SER A 81 3.90 -5.61 1.23
CA SER A 81 3.40 -5.39 -0.13
C SER A 81 4.45 -5.64 -1.19
N GLU A 82 4.00 -6.19 -2.31
CA GLU A 82 4.73 -6.42 -3.55
C GLU A 82 4.04 -5.63 -4.67
N VAL A 83 4.81 -4.82 -5.40
CA VAL A 83 4.32 -4.02 -6.53
C VAL A 83 5.10 -4.41 -7.77
N ASP A 84 4.45 -5.09 -8.70
CA ASP A 84 4.99 -5.42 -10.02
C ASP A 84 4.48 -4.37 -11.04
N PRO A 85 5.33 -3.43 -11.47
CA PRO A 85 4.93 -2.38 -12.42
C PRO A 85 4.70 -2.91 -13.84
N TYR A 86 5.30 -4.05 -14.21
CA TYR A 86 5.21 -4.63 -15.55
C TYR A 86 3.95 -5.49 -15.66
N GLY A 87 3.73 -6.37 -14.69
CA GLY A 87 2.50 -7.14 -14.55
C GLY A 87 1.29 -6.29 -14.15
N LYS A 88 1.53 -5.08 -13.63
CA LYS A 88 0.52 -4.16 -13.08
C LYS A 88 -0.31 -4.84 -12.01
N VAL A 89 0.40 -5.39 -11.04
CA VAL A 89 -0.17 -6.11 -9.90
C VAL A 89 0.36 -5.53 -8.60
N VAL A 90 -0.53 -5.31 -7.64
CA VAL A 90 -0.16 -5.11 -6.22
C VAL A 90 -0.68 -6.30 -5.42
N ARG A 91 0.20 -6.96 -4.68
CA ARG A 91 -0.15 -7.92 -3.62
C ARG A 91 0.18 -7.31 -2.29
N CYS A 92 -0.76 -7.28 -1.37
CA CYS A 92 -0.55 -6.69 -0.05
C CYS A 92 -1.17 -7.59 1.00
N ARG A 93 -0.40 -7.96 2.03
CA ARG A 93 -0.87 -8.71 3.19
C ARG A 93 -0.73 -7.87 4.43
N THR A 94 -1.72 -7.91 5.31
CA THR A 94 -1.64 -7.33 6.64
C THR A 94 -1.93 -8.36 7.71
N LYS A 95 -1.25 -8.26 8.85
CA LYS A 95 -1.51 -9.08 10.04
C LYS A 95 -1.22 -8.29 11.31
N ASN A 96 -2.07 -8.45 12.33
CA ASN A 96 -1.76 -7.90 13.64
C ASN A 96 -0.59 -8.64 14.31
N LEU A 97 0.32 -7.89 14.93
CA LEU A 97 1.49 -8.41 15.65
C LEU A 97 1.17 -8.75 17.11
N ASP A 98 0.27 -7.99 17.71
CA ASP A 98 -0.19 -8.14 19.09
C ASP A 98 -1.60 -8.74 19.18
N HIS A 99 -2.01 -9.12 20.39
CA HIS A 99 -3.35 -9.68 20.68
C HIS A 99 -3.71 -10.95 19.89
N VAL A 100 -2.74 -11.59 19.23
CA VAL A 100 -2.92 -12.77 18.34
C VAL A 100 -3.63 -13.93 19.04
N LYS A 101 -3.37 -14.14 20.33
CA LYS A 101 -4.07 -15.15 21.13
C LYS A 101 -5.58 -14.87 21.20
N VAL A 102 -5.96 -13.60 21.37
CA VAL A 102 -7.37 -13.18 21.42
C VAL A 102 -7.97 -13.28 20.03
N MET A 103 -7.38 -12.61 19.05
CA MET A 103 -7.84 -12.61 17.67
C MET A 103 -6.69 -12.26 16.73
N GLN A 104 -6.44 -13.13 15.77
CA GLN A 104 -5.59 -12.89 14.63
C GLN A 104 -6.47 -12.56 13.44
N VAL A 105 -6.18 -11.44 12.78
CA VAL A 105 -6.79 -11.02 11.52
C VAL A 105 -5.66 -10.93 10.51
N GLU A 106 -5.81 -11.69 9.45
CA GLU A 106 -4.96 -11.63 8.28
C GLU A 106 -5.79 -11.20 7.09
N GLU A 107 -5.35 -10.16 6.40
CA GLU A 107 -6.06 -9.59 5.25
C GLU A 107 -5.11 -9.50 4.06
N THR A 108 -5.60 -9.92 2.90
CA THR A 108 -4.88 -9.83 1.63
C THR A 108 -5.65 -8.93 0.68
N HIS A 109 -4.96 -8.02 0.02
CA HIS A 109 -5.46 -7.27 -1.12
C HIS A 109 -4.65 -7.62 -2.36
N LEU A 110 -5.36 -7.90 -3.45
CA LEU A 110 -4.80 -8.09 -4.78
C LEU A 110 -5.41 -7.02 -5.69
N PHE A 111 -4.59 -6.16 -6.27
CA PHE A 111 -5.01 -5.19 -7.28
C PHE A 111 -4.40 -5.55 -8.63
N GLU A 112 -5.23 -5.70 -9.65
CA GLU A 112 -4.80 -6.13 -10.98
C GLU A 112 -5.43 -5.23 -12.05
N GLN A 113 -4.66 -4.86 -13.07
CA GLN A 113 -5.24 -4.18 -14.23
C GLN A 113 -6.07 -5.15 -15.06
N THR A 114 -7.31 -4.76 -15.40
CA THR A 114 -8.14 -5.51 -16.35
C THR A 114 -7.74 -5.17 -17.80
N PRO A 115 -8.11 -6.01 -18.79
CA PRO A 115 -7.84 -5.72 -20.20
C PRO A 115 -8.42 -4.37 -20.68
N GLU A 116 -9.52 -3.91 -20.06
CA GLU A 116 -10.14 -2.60 -20.37
C GLU A 116 -9.43 -1.41 -19.69
N GLY A 117 -8.29 -1.63 -19.04
CA GLY A 117 -7.51 -0.58 -18.38
C GLY A 117 -8.01 -0.19 -16.99
N ARG A 118 -9.09 -0.80 -16.49
CA ARG A 118 -9.63 -0.63 -15.14
C ARG A 118 -8.82 -1.41 -14.11
N THR A 119 -9.15 -1.29 -12.82
CA THR A 119 -8.46 -2.03 -11.76
C THR A 119 -9.42 -2.89 -10.95
N LEU A 120 -9.20 -4.21 -10.94
CA LEU A 120 -9.93 -5.13 -10.07
C LEU A 120 -9.16 -5.25 -8.75
N GLN A 121 -9.83 -4.95 -7.64
CA GLN A 121 -9.35 -5.27 -6.30
C GLN A 121 -10.07 -6.50 -5.78
N THR A 122 -9.33 -7.52 -5.36
CA THR A 122 -9.86 -8.65 -4.58
C THR A 122 -9.31 -8.55 -3.16
N THR A 123 -10.20 -8.61 -2.17
CA THR A 123 -9.85 -8.56 -0.75
C THR A 123 -10.30 -9.82 -0.06
N GLU A 124 -9.39 -10.48 0.64
CA GLU A 124 -9.64 -11.68 1.41
C GLU A 124 -9.24 -11.46 2.87
N ALA A 125 -9.97 -12.07 3.80
CA ALA A 125 -9.61 -12.01 5.21
C ALA A 125 -9.87 -13.33 5.94
N TYR A 126 -8.90 -13.69 6.78
CA TYR A 126 -8.93 -14.83 7.68
C TYR A 126 -8.92 -14.33 9.11
N ILE A 127 -9.93 -14.74 9.88
CA ILE A 127 -10.13 -14.30 11.26
C ILE A 127 -10.14 -15.54 12.15
N THR A 128 -9.16 -15.62 13.04
CA THR A 128 -8.91 -16.79 13.87
C THR A 128 -8.72 -16.37 15.32
N SER A 129 -9.35 -17.09 16.25
CA SER A 129 -9.13 -16.87 17.69
C SER A 129 -8.51 -18.10 18.34
N LYS A 130 -7.45 -17.87 19.14
CA LYS A 130 -6.77 -18.92 19.94
C LYS A 130 -7.04 -18.74 21.43
N PHE A 131 -8.08 -17.98 21.79
CA PHE A 131 -8.30 -17.54 23.17
C PHE A 131 -8.70 -18.69 24.09
N GLY A 132 -9.48 -19.65 23.58
CA GLY A 132 -10.03 -20.78 24.34
C GLY A 132 -11.32 -20.43 25.09
N TRP A 133 -11.73 -21.29 26.04
CA TRP A 133 -12.82 -21.03 27.00
C TRP A 133 -14.23 -20.91 26.38
N GLY A 134 -14.48 -21.55 25.24
CA GLY A 134 -15.80 -21.52 24.57
C GLY A 134 -16.15 -20.19 23.89
N LEU A 135 -15.29 -19.16 23.97
CA LEU A 135 -15.54 -17.85 23.37
C LEU A 135 -15.06 -17.73 21.92
N THR A 136 -14.29 -18.70 21.41
CA THR A 136 -13.70 -18.70 20.06
C THR A 136 -14.72 -18.29 18.98
N LYS A 137 -15.88 -18.96 18.91
CA LYS A 137 -16.90 -18.67 17.90
C LYS A 137 -17.46 -17.24 18.02
N ARG A 138 -17.63 -16.74 19.24
CA ARG A 138 -18.13 -15.39 19.50
C ARG A 138 -17.12 -14.32 19.08
N ILE A 139 -15.85 -14.51 19.42
CA ILE A 139 -14.75 -13.61 19.05
C ILE A 139 -14.60 -13.56 17.53
N GLU A 140 -14.55 -14.72 16.86
CA GLU A 140 -14.39 -14.78 15.42
C GLU A 140 -15.58 -14.16 14.67
N SER A 141 -16.81 -14.40 15.16
CA SER A 141 -18.01 -13.80 14.56
C SER A 141 -18.04 -12.29 14.74
N HIS A 142 -17.61 -11.79 15.90
CA HIS A 142 -17.45 -10.35 16.13
C HIS A 142 -16.37 -9.74 15.23
N GLY A 143 -15.22 -10.41 15.08
CA GLY A 143 -14.17 -10.00 14.15
C GLY A 143 -14.68 -9.88 12.72
N LEU A 144 -15.39 -10.90 12.23
CA LEU A 144 -15.99 -10.89 10.89
C LEU A 144 -16.99 -9.75 10.69
N ALA A 145 -17.88 -9.53 11.66
CA ALA A 145 -18.83 -8.43 11.60
C ALA A 145 -18.13 -7.06 11.54
N ARG A 146 -17.08 -6.87 12.34
CA ARG A 146 -16.28 -5.65 12.35
C ARG A 146 -15.50 -5.46 11.05
N PHE A 147 -14.95 -6.54 10.51
CA PHE A 147 -14.26 -6.53 9.21
C PHE A 147 -15.18 -6.06 8.09
N LYS A 148 -16.39 -6.65 7.99
CA LYS A 148 -17.42 -6.24 7.02
C LYS A 148 -17.82 -4.77 7.15
N ALA A 149 -17.87 -4.22 8.36
CA ALA A 149 -18.14 -2.81 8.56
C ALA A 149 -16.94 -1.91 8.14
N ASN A 150 -15.72 -2.39 8.36
CA ASN A 150 -14.50 -1.65 8.07
C ASN A 150 -14.15 -1.62 6.57
N ILE A 151 -14.43 -2.69 5.81
CA ILE A 151 -14.07 -2.74 4.38
C ILE A 151 -14.75 -1.63 3.57
N GLN A 152 -15.99 -1.27 3.92
CA GLN A 152 -16.69 -0.16 3.27
C GLN A 152 -16.01 1.19 3.55
N ARG A 153 -15.60 1.42 4.80
CA ARG A 153 -14.85 2.63 5.17
C ARG A 153 -13.48 2.69 4.50
N SER A 154 -12.79 1.56 4.39
CA SER A 154 -11.51 1.45 3.68
C SER A 154 -11.67 1.89 2.23
N ARG A 155 -12.71 1.41 1.54
CA ARG A 155 -13.04 1.82 0.17
C ARG A 155 -13.36 3.31 0.05
N GLN A 156 -14.12 3.87 0.98
CA GLN A 156 -14.38 5.32 1.01
C GLN A 156 -13.10 6.14 1.18
N GLY A 157 -12.16 5.66 2.02
CA GLY A 157 -10.85 6.27 2.18
C GLY A 157 -10.03 6.26 0.89
N VAL A 158 -9.96 5.12 0.19
CA VAL A 158 -9.26 5.03 -1.09
C VAL A 158 -9.92 5.89 -2.16
N SER A 159 -11.25 5.90 -2.25
CA SER A 159 -12.00 6.75 -3.19
C SER A 159 -11.72 8.23 -2.98
N LEU A 160 -11.66 8.69 -1.72
CA LEU A 160 -11.29 10.06 -1.41
C LEU A 160 -9.90 10.41 -1.96
N ILE A 161 -8.91 9.53 -1.77
CA ILE A 161 -7.56 9.78 -2.29
C ILE A 161 -7.54 9.76 -3.82
N LEU A 162 -8.29 8.85 -4.46
CA LEU A 162 -8.44 8.83 -5.91
C LEU A 162 -8.97 10.17 -6.44
N ASP A 163 -10.01 10.71 -5.81
CA ASP A 163 -10.57 12.01 -6.20
C ASP A 163 -9.58 13.15 -6.02
N LEU A 164 -8.81 13.17 -4.92
CA LEU A 164 -7.75 14.15 -4.71
C LEU A 164 -6.63 14.04 -5.77
N LEU A 165 -6.23 12.82 -6.13
CA LEU A 165 -5.23 12.59 -7.20
C LEU A 165 -5.74 13.05 -8.56
N ARG A 166 -7.03 12.85 -8.86
CA ARG A 166 -7.67 13.35 -10.09
C ARG A 166 -7.66 14.88 -10.12
N GLN A 167 -8.05 15.53 -9.02
CA GLN A 167 -8.07 16.99 -8.91
C GLN A 167 -6.66 17.59 -9.07
N ALA A 168 -5.65 17.01 -8.41
CA ALA A 168 -4.27 17.48 -8.48
C ALA A 168 -3.70 17.47 -9.92
N ARG A 169 -4.15 16.53 -10.76
CA ARG A 169 -3.73 16.44 -12.17
C ARG A 169 -4.38 17.47 -13.09
N LEU A 170 -5.56 17.95 -12.72
CA LEU A 170 -6.26 18.99 -13.47
C LEU A 170 -5.71 20.38 -13.17
N GLN A 171 -4.96 20.54 -12.07
CA GLN A 171 -4.29 21.78 -11.78
C GLN A 171 -3.01 21.90 -12.61
N PRO A 172 -2.84 22.97 -13.40
CA PRO A 172 -1.55 23.24 -14.03
C PRO A 172 -0.51 23.40 -12.91
N MET A 173 0.56 22.61 -12.92
CA MET A 173 1.63 22.75 -11.95
C MET A 173 2.14 24.19 -11.99
N THR A 174 1.88 24.95 -10.93
CA THR A 174 2.35 26.35 -10.78
C THR A 174 3.86 26.44 -10.53
N LEU A 175 4.58 25.32 -10.70
CA LEU A 175 6.04 25.19 -10.64
C LEU A 175 6.72 25.78 -11.91
N GLY A 176 6.26 26.96 -12.34
CA GLY A 176 6.87 27.76 -13.41
C GLY A 176 7.01 29.25 -13.06
N SER A 177 6.51 29.69 -11.90
CA SER A 177 6.48 31.10 -11.50
C SER A 177 7.83 31.64 -10.97
N TYR A 178 8.68 30.79 -10.38
CA TYR A 178 10.00 31.24 -9.90
C TYR A 178 11.00 31.47 -11.04
N ALA A 179 10.84 30.79 -12.17
CA ALA A 179 11.68 31.03 -13.34
C ALA A 179 11.42 32.40 -13.98
N SER A 180 10.17 32.88 -13.94
CA SER A 180 9.82 34.22 -14.44
C SER A 180 10.41 35.36 -13.61
N TYR A 181 10.65 35.15 -12.30
CA TYR A 181 11.35 36.15 -11.48
C TYR A 181 12.87 36.14 -11.67
N LEU A 182 13.49 35.00 -12.02
CA LEU A 182 14.93 34.94 -12.30
C LEU A 182 15.28 35.47 -13.70
N HIS A 183 14.33 35.52 -14.63
CA HIS A 183 14.55 36.12 -15.95
C HIS A 183 14.46 37.65 -15.97
N ALA A 184 13.92 38.28 -14.91
CA ALA A 184 13.76 39.73 -14.84
C ALA A 184 15.06 40.49 -14.48
N GLU A 185 16.11 39.80 -13.99
CA GLU A 185 17.37 40.44 -13.57
C GLU A 185 18.59 40.14 -14.47
N ARG A 186 18.40 39.71 -15.71
CA ARG A 186 19.52 39.58 -16.66
C ARG A 186 19.26 40.30 -17.97
N ILE A 187 19.18 41.63 -17.90
CA ILE A 187 19.58 42.48 -19.02
C ILE A 187 21.11 42.59 -18.95
N PHE A 188 21.79 41.68 -19.65
CA PHE A 188 23.18 41.90 -20.04
C PHE A 188 23.18 42.30 -21.52
N PRO A 189 23.95 43.34 -21.92
CA PRO A 189 24.02 43.75 -23.31
C PRO A 189 24.61 42.63 -24.16
N ALA A 190 24.05 42.46 -25.36
CA ALA A 190 24.46 41.45 -26.32
C ALA A 190 25.96 41.58 -26.64
N SER A 191 26.68 40.46 -26.54
CA SER A 191 27.97 40.26 -27.17
C SER A 191 27.94 38.94 -27.93
N ASP A 192 28.40 39.01 -29.17
CA ASP A 192 28.30 37.99 -30.20
C ASP A 192 29.00 36.66 -29.90
N THR A 193 28.57 35.67 -30.69
CA THR A 193 29.36 34.59 -31.33
C THR A 193 29.48 33.22 -30.65
N SER A 194 29.13 32.21 -31.48
CA SER A 194 29.82 30.92 -31.69
C SER A 194 29.21 29.65 -31.08
N THR A 195 28.65 28.87 -32.00
CA THR A 195 28.32 27.44 -31.98
C THR A 195 29.44 26.55 -31.44
N SER A 196 29.09 25.58 -30.59
CA SER A 196 29.85 24.32 -30.47
C SER A 196 28.96 23.18 -29.96
N SER A 197 28.76 22.17 -30.81
CA SER A 197 28.14 20.88 -30.56
C SER A 197 29.05 19.99 -29.70
N LEU A 198 28.50 19.33 -28.68
CA LEU A 198 29.21 18.31 -27.89
C LEU A 198 28.68 16.90 -28.20
N HIS A 199 29.65 16.06 -28.58
CA HIS A 199 29.55 14.64 -28.91
C HIS A 199 29.13 13.78 -27.71
N VAL A 200 28.34 12.74 -28.00
CA VAL A 200 28.03 11.62 -27.10
C VAL A 200 29.03 10.50 -27.36
N GLU A 201 29.81 10.11 -26.34
CA GLU A 201 30.56 8.87 -26.35
C GLU A 201 29.76 7.77 -25.63
N GLN A 202 29.44 6.72 -26.40
CA GLN A 202 28.98 5.43 -25.89
C GLN A 202 30.17 4.67 -25.33
N ASN A 203 30.05 4.15 -24.12
CA ASN A 203 30.98 3.13 -23.63
C ASN A 203 30.20 1.88 -23.23
N THR A 204 30.35 0.85 -24.06
CA THR A 204 29.92 -0.52 -23.84
C THR A 204 30.84 -1.18 -22.83
N ASN A 205 30.29 -1.86 -21.82
CA ASN A 205 31.00 -2.99 -21.24
C ASN A 205 30.02 -4.04 -20.72
N GLU A 206 30.13 -5.23 -21.31
CA GLU A 206 29.48 -6.47 -20.92
C GLU A 206 30.06 -6.99 -19.60
N ARG A 207 29.22 -7.58 -18.75
CA ARG A 207 29.56 -8.66 -17.82
C ARG A 207 28.28 -9.38 -17.41
N GLY A 208 28.20 -10.67 -17.73
CA GLY A 208 27.23 -11.58 -17.12
C GLY A 208 27.64 -11.92 -15.69
N ASP A 209 26.67 -12.22 -14.82
CA ASP A 209 26.43 -13.59 -14.36
C ASP A 209 25.19 -13.67 -13.44
N ASP A 210 24.56 -14.85 -13.46
CA ASP A 210 23.77 -15.53 -12.40
C ASP A 210 22.78 -14.76 -11.49
N SER A 211 21.47 -14.79 -11.81
CA SER A 211 20.37 -14.23 -10.98
C SER A 211 19.25 -15.21 -10.58
N SER A 212 19.40 -16.51 -10.82
CA SER A 212 18.26 -17.44 -10.72
C SER A 212 17.84 -17.90 -9.30
N THR A 213 18.51 -17.47 -8.23
CA THR A 213 18.33 -18.07 -6.89
C THR A 213 17.66 -17.19 -5.82
N GLN A 214 17.45 -15.88 -6.03
CA GLN A 214 16.83 -15.02 -5.00
C GLN A 214 15.30 -14.93 -5.06
N SER A 215 14.69 -15.04 -6.24
CA SER A 215 13.24 -14.83 -6.43
C SER A 215 12.39 -15.86 -5.67
N GLY A 216 12.81 -17.13 -5.64
CA GLY A 216 12.08 -18.20 -4.93
C GLY A 216 12.03 -18.03 -3.42
N ARG A 217 13.07 -17.40 -2.83
CA ARG A 217 13.23 -17.31 -1.37
C ARG A 217 12.26 -16.32 -0.71
N TRP A 218 11.74 -15.34 -1.44
CA TRP A 218 10.79 -14.36 -0.91
C TRP A 218 9.34 -14.84 -1.03
N TYR A 219 8.98 -15.45 -2.17
CA TYR A 219 7.67 -16.07 -2.36
C TYR A 219 7.44 -17.16 -1.30
N ASP A 220 8.38 -18.10 -1.13
CA ASP A 220 8.20 -19.20 -0.17
C ASP A 220 8.18 -18.76 1.29
N LYS A 221 8.86 -17.66 1.63
CA LYS A 221 8.93 -17.14 3.00
C LYS A 221 7.63 -16.46 3.46
N PHE A 222 6.87 -15.88 2.52
CA PHE A 222 5.73 -15.03 2.85
C PHE A 222 4.40 -15.47 2.22
N TRP A 223 4.46 -16.22 1.13
CA TRP A 223 3.31 -16.66 0.32
C TRP A 223 3.29 -18.17 0.07
N GLY A 224 4.42 -18.86 0.25
CA GLY A 224 4.53 -20.32 0.19
C GLY A 224 4.10 -20.96 1.51
N GLY A 225 2.85 -21.44 1.54
CA GLY A 225 2.34 -22.28 2.63
C GLY A 225 0.84 -22.14 2.79
N ARG A 226 0.10 -23.13 2.29
CA ARG A 226 -1.20 -23.50 2.87
C ARG A 226 -0.97 -24.57 3.92
#